data_AF-A0A3L7QM53-F1
#
_entry.id   AF-A0A3L7QM53-F1
#
_cell.length_a   1.000
_cell.length_b   1.000
_cell.length_c   1.000
_cell.angle_alpha   90.00
_cell.angle_beta   90.00
_cell.angle_gamma   90.00
#
_symmetry.space_group_name_H-M   'P 1'
#
loop_
_entity.id
_entity.type
_entity.pdbx_description
1 polymer ?
#
loop_
_entity_poly.entity_id
_entity_poly.type
_entity_poly.pdbx_seq_one_letter_code
_entity_poly.pdbx_strand_id
1 'polypeptide(L)'
;MHKVLGWIAISLLMIGAGVGAWLAGGALTARTYWMERVAAKQKTVEDSEKNLRIARQEFETARNDLHNERDLWGRDWDAPNSGPSPAGDGTVELGVGTNAGLGQGQPDVSKLPVVYVFGKNADGTSTYVGDLALIEVRQDTSGGKLTRNPYANEVGNWPRGDYRVRESIPDSYRQTISGLRGLTAIALQAVSHEMENVKRQTENLANSQKALATRMAELNGNPDEPPEAGPDIQEGLVQRLRVEEAERNAQVKAVDALRRELSDQHLRLTKTLAANQDQLKSIEAGRTKPGAAVRVVAQP
;
A
#
# COMPACT_ATOMS: atom_id res chain seq x y z
N MET A 1 -102.43 -80.44 18.39
CA MET A 1 -102.11 -79.24 17.58
C MET A 1 -101.23 -78.20 18.31
N HIS A 2 -101.36 -78.01 19.63
CA HIS A 2 -100.58 -76.99 20.37
C HIS A 2 -99.04 -77.20 20.43
N LYS A 3 -98.53 -78.44 20.40
CA LYS A 3 -97.07 -78.72 20.46
C LYS A 3 -96.32 -78.36 19.16
N VAL A 4 -96.94 -78.58 18.01
CA VAL A 4 -96.34 -78.27 16.69
C VAL A 4 -96.27 -76.76 16.47
N LEU A 5 -97.32 -76.03 16.89
CA LEU A 5 -97.34 -74.57 16.82
C LEU A 5 -96.27 -73.92 17.71
N GLY A 6 -96.07 -74.46 18.93
CA GLY A 6 -95.04 -73.99 19.85
C GLY A 6 -93.62 -74.21 19.34
N TRP A 7 -93.35 -75.34 18.70
CA TRP A 7 -92.04 -75.63 18.11
C TRP A 7 -91.74 -74.74 16.91
N ILE A 8 -92.72 -74.53 16.02
CA ILE A 8 -92.59 -73.60 14.90
C ILE A 8 -92.34 -72.17 15.40
N ALA A 9 -93.05 -71.72 16.45
CA ALA A 9 -92.84 -70.40 17.03
C ALA A 9 -91.42 -70.24 17.62
N ILE A 10 -90.90 -71.24 18.33
CA ILE A 10 -89.54 -71.20 18.90
C ILE A 10 -88.48 -71.21 17.79
N SER A 11 -88.64 -72.04 16.75
CA SER A 11 -87.72 -72.07 15.61
C SER A 11 -87.67 -70.75 14.86
N LEU A 12 -88.83 -70.10 14.66
CA LEU A 12 -88.91 -68.79 14.01
C LEU A 12 -88.24 -67.70 14.86
N LEU A 13 -88.36 -67.78 16.19
CA LEU A 13 -87.73 -66.85 17.13
C LEU A 13 -86.20 -67.01 17.15
N MET A 14 -85.69 -68.25 17.07
CA MET A 14 -84.25 -68.52 16.99
C MET A 14 -83.65 -68.07 15.64
N ILE A 15 -84.37 -68.28 14.53
CA ILE A 15 -83.95 -67.77 13.21
C ILE A 15 -83.98 -66.24 13.19
N GLY A 16 -85.03 -65.62 13.73
CA GLY A 16 -85.13 -64.17 13.87
C GLY A 16 -84.01 -63.57 14.72
N ALA A 17 -83.68 -64.20 15.85
CA ALA A 17 -82.56 -63.80 16.70
C ALA A 17 -81.19 -63.95 15.99
N GLY A 18 -80.99 -65.04 15.24
CA GLY A 18 -79.76 -65.29 14.48
C GLY A 18 -79.55 -64.30 13.33
N VAL A 19 -80.59 -64.04 12.53
CA VAL A 19 -80.56 -63.05 11.45
C VAL A 19 -80.40 -61.63 12.02
N GLY A 20 -81.06 -61.32 13.13
CA GLY A 20 -80.90 -60.06 13.84
C GLY A 20 -79.48 -59.82 14.34
N ALA A 21 -78.84 -60.83 14.94
CA ALA A 21 -77.45 -60.75 15.39
C ALA A 21 -76.46 -60.58 14.23
N TRP A 22 -76.67 -61.27 13.10
CA TRP A 22 -75.81 -61.16 11.92
C TRP A 22 -75.93 -59.78 11.24
N LEU A 23 -77.14 -59.27 11.06
CA LEU A 23 -77.36 -57.91 10.53
C LEU A 23 -76.83 -56.84 11.47
N ALA A 24 -76.98 -57.01 12.79
CA ALA A 24 -76.39 -56.10 13.79
C ALA A 24 -74.85 -56.12 13.72
N GLY A 25 -74.22 -57.29 13.55
CA GLY A 25 -72.77 -57.40 13.34
C GLY A 25 -72.29 -56.72 12.04
N GLY A 26 -73.02 -56.90 10.94
CA GLY A 26 -72.76 -56.21 9.66
C GLY A 26 -72.92 -54.69 9.75
N ALA A 27 -73.95 -54.22 10.46
CA ALA A 27 -74.18 -52.79 10.68
C ALA A 27 -73.11 -52.17 11.59
N LEU A 28 -72.67 -52.89 12.63
CA LEU A 28 -71.59 -52.44 13.50
C LEU A 28 -70.25 -52.36 12.76
N THR A 29 -69.89 -53.36 11.96
CA THR A 29 -68.65 -53.35 11.16
C THR A 29 -68.67 -52.24 10.10
N ALA A 30 -69.80 -52.04 9.40
CA ALA A 30 -69.97 -50.92 8.48
C ALA A 30 -69.84 -49.57 9.20
N ARG A 31 -70.44 -49.42 10.38
CA ARG A 31 -70.30 -48.20 11.21
C ARG A 31 -68.85 -47.95 11.61
N THR A 32 -68.12 -48.97 12.06
CA THR A 32 -66.70 -48.85 12.42
C THR A 32 -65.85 -48.45 11.23
N TYR A 33 -66.05 -49.09 10.07
CA TYR A 33 -65.35 -48.73 8.82
C TYR A 33 -65.60 -47.27 8.41
N TRP A 34 -66.84 -46.79 8.48
CA TRP A 34 -67.17 -45.40 8.19
C TRP A 34 -66.59 -44.43 9.23
N MET A 35 -66.61 -44.79 10.53
CA MET A 35 -65.98 -43.96 11.56
C MET A 35 -64.48 -43.84 11.36
N GLU A 36 -63.78 -44.95 11.08
CA GLU A 36 -62.34 -44.93 10.77
C GLU A 36 -62.04 -44.08 9.54
N ARG A 37 -62.85 -44.21 8.49
CA ARG A 37 -62.68 -43.43 7.26
C ARG A 37 -62.96 -41.94 7.48
N VAL A 38 -63.97 -41.58 8.28
CA VAL A 38 -64.26 -40.20 8.66
C VAL A 38 -63.13 -39.64 9.53
N ALA A 39 -62.65 -40.38 10.52
CA ALA A 39 -61.52 -39.98 11.36
C ALA A 39 -60.23 -39.78 10.55
N ALA A 40 -59.93 -40.69 9.61
CA ALA A 40 -58.78 -40.55 8.71
C ALA A 40 -58.91 -39.31 7.82
N LYS A 41 -60.10 -39.06 7.26
CA LYS A 41 -60.34 -37.85 6.45
C LYS A 41 -60.25 -36.57 7.28
N GLN A 42 -60.79 -36.56 8.50
CA GLN A 42 -60.69 -35.44 9.41
C GLN A 42 -59.22 -35.14 9.75
N LYS A 43 -58.42 -36.16 10.03
CA LYS A 43 -56.98 -36.00 10.24
C LYS A 43 -56.26 -35.44 9.01
N THR A 44 -56.58 -35.93 7.81
CA THR A 44 -55.97 -35.37 6.59
C THR A 44 -56.36 -33.91 6.35
N VAL A 45 -57.58 -33.52 6.69
CA VAL A 45 -58.01 -32.11 6.61
C VAL A 45 -57.23 -31.28 7.61
N GLU A 46 -57.14 -31.70 8.87
CA GLU A 46 -56.38 -31.00 9.92
C GLU A 46 -54.88 -30.87 9.57
N ASP A 47 -54.25 -31.95 9.08
CA ASP A 47 -52.86 -31.94 8.61
C ASP A 47 -52.69 -31.00 7.40
N SER A 48 -53.64 -31.01 6.45
CA SER A 48 -53.59 -30.13 5.28
C SER A 48 -53.78 -28.65 5.66
N GLU A 49 -54.67 -28.33 6.60
CA GLU A 49 -54.87 -26.98 7.13
C GLU A 49 -53.62 -26.49 7.86
N LYS A 50 -52.98 -27.36 8.66
CA LYS A 50 -51.72 -27.06 9.34
C LYS A 50 -50.61 -26.76 8.34
N ASN A 51 -50.44 -27.61 7.32
CA ASN A 51 -49.41 -27.42 6.30
C ASN A 51 -49.66 -26.16 5.47
N LEU A 52 -50.92 -25.88 5.13
CA LEU A 52 -51.30 -24.69 4.39
C LEU A 52 -51.07 -23.41 5.22
N ARG A 53 -51.27 -23.47 6.54
CA ARG A 53 -50.91 -22.36 7.44
C ARG A 53 -49.40 -22.12 7.48
N ILE A 54 -48.58 -23.18 7.58
CA ILE A 54 -47.11 -23.07 7.57
C ILE A 54 -46.65 -22.48 6.22
N ALA A 55 -47.11 -23.03 5.10
CA ALA A 55 -46.73 -22.55 3.77
C ALA A 55 -47.13 -21.09 3.53
N ARG A 56 -48.29 -20.66 4.04
CA ARG A 56 -48.69 -19.24 3.99
C ARG A 56 -47.75 -18.35 4.81
N GLN A 57 -47.35 -18.80 6.00
CA GLN A 57 -46.40 -18.05 6.83
C GLN A 57 -45.05 -17.93 6.14
N GLU A 58 -44.52 -19.03 5.60
CA GLU A 58 -43.25 -19.03 4.85
C GLU A 58 -43.30 -18.12 3.62
N PHE A 59 -44.42 -18.14 2.87
CA PHE A 59 -44.60 -17.25 1.73
C PHE A 59 -44.62 -15.78 2.13
N GLU A 60 -45.36 -15.41 3.18
CA GLU A 60 -45.40 -14.02 3.67
C GLU A 60 -44.03 -13.58 4.20
N THR A 61 -43.31 -14.45 4.92
CA THR A 61 -41.93 -14.16 5.35
C THR A 61 -41.01 -13.94 4.16
N ALA A 62 -40.97 -14.87 3.19
CA ALA A 62 -40.12 -14.74 2.00
C ALA A 62 -40.49 -13.51 1.15
N ARG A 63 -41.78 -13.17 1.07
CA ARG A 63 -42.26 -11.96 0.40
C ARG A 63 -41.79 -10.69 1.11
N ASN A 64 -41.88 -10.67 2.45
CA ASN A 64 -41.40 -9.56 3.25
C ASN A 64 -39.87 -9.42 3.14
N ASP A 65 -39.14 -10.53 3.16
CA ASP A 65 -37.69 -10.53 2.97
C ASP A 65 -37.31 -10.01 1.59
N LEU A 66 -37.98 -10.46 0.52
CA LEU A 66 -37.80 -9.94 -0.84
C LEU A 66 -38.12 -8.44 -0.90
N HIS A 67 -39.18 -7.98 -0.25
CA HIS A 67 -39.56 -6.57 -0.22
C HIS A 67 -38.51 -5.74 0.52
N ASN A 68 -38.06 -6.20 1.68
CA ASN A 68 -37.01 -5.55 2.47
C ASN A 68 -35.70 -5.47 1.68
N GLU A 69 -35.29 -6.58 1.06
CA GLU A 69 -34.09 -6.61 0.21
C GLU A 69 -34.23 -5.63 -0.95
N ARG A 70 -35.37 -5.65 -1.67
CA ARG A 70 -35.60 -4.74 -2.80
C ARG A 70 -35.59 -3.28 -2.38
N ASP A 71 -36.19 -2.97 -1.24
CA ASP A 71 -36.29 -1.59 -0.74
C ASP A 71 -34.92 -1.03 -0.30
N LEU A 72 -33.99 -1.88 0.18
CA LEU A 72 -32.61 -1.47 0.50
C LEU A 72 -31.82 -0.99 -0.74
N TRP A 73 -32.12 -1.55 -1.91
CA TRP A 73 -31.50 -1.15 -3.19
C TRP A 73 -32.13 0.10 -3.83
N GLY A 74 -33.23 0.61 -3.24
CA GLY A 74 -33.94 1.78 -3.75
C GLY A 74 -34.47 1.55 -5.17
N ARG A 75 -34.72 2.65 -5.88
CA ARG A 75 -35.14 2.59 -7.28
C ARG A 75 -33.97 2.15 -8.17
N ASP A 76 -34.29 1.39 -9.22
CA ASP A 76 -33.39 1.09 -10.31
C ASP A 76 -33.86 1.65 -11.64
N TRP A 77 -32.87 1.93 -12.47
CA TRP A 77 -33.05 2.34 -13.85
C TRP A 77 -32.13 1.51 -14.73
N ASP A 78 -32.68 0.95 -15.81
CA ASP A 78 -31.88 0.42 -16.89
C ASP A 78 -31.52 1.58 -17.83
N ALA A 79 -30.23 1.76 -18.07
CA ALA A 79 -29.65 2.83 -18.85
C ALA A 79 -28.95 2.23 -20.09
N PRO A 80 -29.67 2.02 -21.21
CA PRO A 80 -29.07 1.52 -22.45
C PRO A 80 -28.07 2.52 -23.03
N ASN A 81 -27.20 2.08 -23.95
CA ASN A 81 -26.25 2.96 -24.65
C ASN A 81 -25.37 3.83 -23.74
N SER A 82 -25.07 3.34 -22.54
CA SER A 82 -24.24 4.01 -21.53
C SER A 82 -22.76 3.65 -21.71
N GLY A 83 -21.88 4.49 -21.18
CA GLY A 83 -20.46 4.21 -21.18
C GLY A 83 -19.58 5.36 -20.67
N PRO A 84 -18.27 5.10 -20.51
CA PRO A 84 -17.30 6.16 -20.20
C PRO A 84 -17.30 7.24 -21.27
N SER A 85 -17.25 8.50 -20.82
CA SER A 85 -17.00 9.64 -21.69
C SER A 85 -15.63 9.52 -22.37
N PRO A 86 -15.48 9.96 -23.64
CA PRO A 86 -14.19 9.95 -24.33
C PRO A 86 -13.09 10.77 -23.64
N ALA A 87 -13.47 11.71 -22.76
CA ALA A 87 -12.54 12.58 -22.04
C ALA A 87 -11.66 11.83 -21.01
N GLY A 88 -12.08 10.65 -20.55
CA GLY A 88 -11.30 9.84 -19.59
C GLY A 88 -11.20 10.45 -18.18
N ASP A 89 -11.97 11.49 -17.88
CA ASP A 89 -11.93 12.25 -16.62
C ASP A 89 -12.80 11.64 -15.50
N GLY A 90 -13.25 10.39 -15.68
CA GLY A 90 -14.18 9.72 -14.77
C GLY A 90 -15.64 10.14 -14.97
N THR A 91 -15.98 10.77 -16.09
CA THR A 91 -17.37 11.00 -16.48
C THR A 91 -17.94 9.82 -17.26
N VAL A 92 -19.24 9.59 -17.06
CA VAL A 92 -20.02 8.53 -17.70
C VAL A 92 -21.26 9.16 -18.28
N GLU A 93 -21.58 8.79 -19.51
CA GLU A 93 -22.88 9.05 -20.10
C GLU A 93 -23.80 7.87 -19.81
N LEU A 94 -24.98 8.18 -19.26
CA LEU A 94 -26.02 7.22 -18.93
C LEU A 94 -27.19 7.46 -19.89
N GLY A 95 -27.63 6.43 -20.62
CA GLY A 95 -28.82 6.53 -21.48
C GLY A 95 -30.13 6.44 -20.70
N VAL A 96 -30.19 7.14 -19.57
CA VAL A 96 -31.40 7.35 -18.79
C VAL A 96 -31.43 8.79 -18.29
N GLY A 97 -32.61 9.41 -18.26
CA GLY A 97 -32.82 10.80 -17.85
C GLY A 97 -34.11 11.01 -17.05
N THR A 98 -34.59 12.25 -17.04
CA THR A 98 -35.76 12.67 -16.26
C THR A 98 -37.06 11.99 -16.69
N ASN A 99 -37.18 11.53 -17.95
CA ASN A 99 -38.34 10.77 -18.43
C ASN A 99 -38.54 9.45 -17.68
N ALA A 100 -37.43 8.82 -17.25
CA ALA A 100 -37.45 7.58 -16.47
C ALA A 100 -37.53 7.83 -14.95
N GLY A 101 -37.63 9.08 -14.52
CA GLY A 101 -37.66 9.44 -13.10
C GLY A 101 -36.31 9.77 -12.47
N LEU A 102 -35.20 9.66 -13.22
CA LEU A 102 -33.88 9.99 -12.70
C LEU A 102 -33.75 11.50 -12.46
N GLY A 103 -33.34 11.89 -11.26
CA GLY A 103 -33.16 13.31 -10.89
C GLY A 103 -34.44 14.14 -10.83
N GLN A 104 -35.63 13.51 -10.89
CA GLN A 104 -36.90 14.24 -10.82
C GLN A 104 -37.03 15.01 -9.50
N GLY A 105 -37.52 16.24 -9.60
CA GLY A 105 -37.77 17.12 -8.45
C GLY A 105 -36.58 17.99 -8.04
N GLN A 106 -35.43 17.90 -8.71
CA GLN A 106 -34.26 18.70 -8.39
C GLN A 106 -33.79 19.57 -9.57
N PRO A 107 -34.16 20.86 -9.63
CA PRO A 107 -33.72 21.77 -10.70
C PRO A 107 -32.28 22.28 -10.50
N ASP A 108 -31.74 22.18 -9.29
CA ASP A 108 -30.38 22.63 -8.96
C ASP A 108 -29.36 21.51 -9.20
N VAL A 109 -28.45 21.75 -10.14
CA VAL A 109 -27.35 20.84 -10.51
C VAL A 109 -26.49 20.48 -9.29
N SER A 110 -26.32 21.41 -8.35
CA SER A 110 -25.48 21.22 -7.16
C SER A 110 -26.08 20.25 -6.13
N LYS A 111 -27.36 19.94 -6.28
CA LYS A 111 -28.11 19.09 -5.36
C LYS A 111 -28.62 17.81 -6.02
N LEU A 112 -28.14 17.51 -7.22
CA LEU A 112 -28.47 16.25 -7.88
C LEU A 112 -27.96 15.07 -7.04
N PRO A 113 -28.70 13.94 -7.01
CA PRO A 113 -28.33 12.81 -6.18
C PRO A 113 -27.07 12.11 -6.70
N VAL A 114 -26.37 11.44 -5.79
CA VAL A 114 -25.34 10.46 -6.12
C VAL A 114 -26.03 9.13 -6.42
N VAL A 115 -25.69 8.52 -7.54
CA VAL A 115 -26.24 7.23 -7.97
C VAL A 115 -25.14 6.18 -8.07
N TYR A 116 -25.51 4.91 -7.93
CA TYR A 116 -24.60 3.78 -7.99
C TYR A 116 -24.75 3.07 -9.32
N VAL A 117 -23.65 2.93 -10.07
CA VAL A 117 -23.69 2.47 -11.45
C VAL A 117 -23.01 1.11 -11.59
N PHE A 118 -23.69 0.20 -12.27
CA PHE A 118 -23.24 -1.15 -12.57
C PHE A 118 -23.30 -1.38 -14.07
N GLY A 119 -22.15 -1.55 -14.72
CA GLY A 119 -22.09 -1.83 -16.15
C GLY A 119 -22.29 -3.31 -16.42
N LYS A 120 -23.18 -3.67 -17.36
CA LYS A 120 -23.38 -5.06 -17.76
C LYS A 120 -22.28 -5.50 -18.72
N ASN A 121 -21.68 -6.64 -18.44
CA ASN A 121 -20.70 -7.30 -19.30
C ASN A 121 -21.41 -8.16 -20.34
N ALA A 122 -20.70 -8.54 -21.40
CA ALA A 122 -21.25 -9.38 -22.48
C ALA A 122 -21.70 -10.77 -22.02
N ASP A 123 -21.17 -11.27 -20.90
CA ASP A 123 -21.53 -12.54 -20.26
C ASP A 123 -22.80 -12.42 -19.37
N GLY A 124 -23.42 -11.24 -19.30
CA GLY A 124 -24.58 -10.96 -18.45
C GLY A 124 -24.24 -10.67 -16.98
N THR A 125 -22.96 -10.70 -16.60
CA THR A 125 -22.53 -10.24 -15.27
C THR A 125 -22.56 -8.72 -15.20
N SER A 126 -22.42 -8.15 -14.00
CA SER A 126 -22.36 -6.70 -13.80
C SER A 126 -21.11 -6.33 -13.02
N THR A 127 -20.39 -5.33 -13.51
CA THR A 127 -19.23 -4.74 -12.83
C THR A 127 -19.63 -3.41 -12.21
N TYR A 128 -19.30 -3.22 -10.93
CA TYR A 128 -19.51 -1.95 -10.25
C TYR A 128 -18.56 -0.89 -10.81
N VAL A 129 -19.13 0.13 -11.45
CA VAL A 129 -18.39 1.26 -12.05
C VAL A 129 -18.03 2.27 -10.97
N GLY A 130 -19.00 2.60 -10.10
CA GLY A 130 -18.79 3.53 -9.00
C GLY A 130 -20.04 4.27 -8.58
N ASP A 131 -19.83 5.20 -7.65
CA ASP A 131 -20.77 6.22 -7.21
C ASP A 131 -20.56 7.47 -8.04
N LEU A 132 -21.58 7.86 -8.81
CA LEU A 132 -21.54 9.00 -9.70
C LEU A 132 -22.41 10.11 -9.14
N ALA A 133 -21.84 11.29 -8.93
CA ALA A 133 -22.61 12.51 -8.78
C ALA A 133 -23.13 12.92 -10.16
N LEU A 134 -24.45 13.02 -10.30
CA LEU A 134 -25.05 13.50 -11.55
C LEU A 134 -24.67 14.97 -11.77
N ILE A 135 -24.13 15.27 -12.95
CA ILE A 135 -23.69 16.62 -13.34
C ILE A 135 -24.65 17.25 -14.36
N GLU A 136 -25.36 16.43 -15.11
CA GLU A 136 -26.34 16.87 -16.09
C GLU A 136 -27.43 15.80 -16.20
N VAL A 137 -28.70 16.20 -16.22
CA VAL A 137 -29.82 15.28 -16.43
C VAL A 137 -30.72 15.86 -17.51
N ARG A 138 -30.75 15.21 -18.67
CA ARG A 138 -31.62 15.53 -19.81
C ARG A 138 -32.86 14.62 -19.76
N GLN A 139 -33.73 14.74 -20.77
CA GLN A 139 -34.94 13.93 -20.87
C GLN A 139 -34.63 12.43 -20.95
N ASP A 140 -33.73 12.02 -21.86
CA ASP A 140 -33.43 10.61 -22.13
C ASP A 140 -32.02 10.18 -21.73
N THR A 141 -31.12 11.13 -21.43
CA THR A 141 -29.74 10.85 -21.03
C THR A 141 -29.34 11.66 -19.81
N SER A 142 -28.31 11.22 -19.11
CA SER A 142 -27.69 11.95 -18.01
C SER A 142 -26.18 11.77 -18.00
N GLY A 143 -25.47 12.79 -17.54
CA GLY A 143 -24.04 12.75 -17.28
C GLY A 143 -23.80 12.55 -15.79
N GLY A 144 -22.96 11.59 -15.45
CA GLY A 144 -22.46 11.38 -14.09
C GLY A 144 -20.95 11.55 -14.03
N LYS A 145 -20.45 12.11 -12.93
CA LYS A 145 -19.03 12.17 -12.61
C LYS A 145 -18.74 11.35 -11.36
N LEU A 146 -17.70 10.53 -11.41
CA LEU A 146 -17.25 9.77 -10.25
C LEU A 146 -16.98 10.71 -9.07
N THR A 147 -17.47 10.36 -7.87
CA THR A 147 -17.28 11.18 -6.66
C THR A 147 -15.82 11.25 -6.20
N ARG A 148 -15.01 10.30 -6.66
CA ARG A 148 -13.56 10.24 -6.48
C ARG A 148 -12.84 10.39 -7.81
N ASN A 149 -11.54 10.67 -7.74
CA ASN A 149 -10.71 10.57 -8.93
C ASN A 149 -10.64 9.11 -9.42
N PRO A 150 -10.73 8.88 -10.74
CA PRO A 150 -10.55 7.55 -11.30
C PRO A 150 -9.12 7.06 -11.05
N TYR A 151 -8.97 5.75 -10.85
CA TYR A 151 -7.65 5.12 -10.76
C TYR A 151 -7.01 5.02 -12.16
N ALA A 152 -5.69 4.80 -12.19
CA ALA A 152 -4.98 4.59 -13.44
C ALA A 152 -5.59 3.42 -14.22
N ASN A 153 -5.90 3.65 -15.50
CA ASN A 153 -6.52 2.69 -16.43
C ASN A 153 -7.93 2.19 -16.01
N GLU A 154 -8.56 2.77 -14.99
CA GLU A 154 -9.89 2.33 -14.55
C GLU A 154 -10.96 2.60 -15.62
N VAL A 155 -11.03 3.83 -16.12
CA VAL A 155 -12.05 4.27 -17.09
C VAL A 155 -11.98 3.48 -18.39
N GLY A 156 -10.76 3.08 -18.80
CA GLY A 156 -10.54 2.28 -20.00
C GLY A 156 -11.09 0.85 -19.91
N ASN A 157 -11.30 0.34 -18.70
CA ASN A 157 -11.80 -1.01 -18.43
C ASN A 157 -13.30 -1.05 -18.16
N TRP A 158 -13.99 0.10 -18.16
CA TRP A 158 -15.44 0.13 -17.97
C TRP A 158 -16.16 -0.46 -19.19
N PRO A 159 -17.15 -1.35 -18.99
CA PRO A 159 -17.92 -1.90 -20.09
C PRO A 159 -18.68 -0.79 -20.83
N ARG A 160 -19.02 -1.01 -22.10
CA ARG A 160 -19.89 -0.11 -22.87
C ARG A 160 -21.18 -0.84 -23.20
N GLY A 161 -22.32 -0.13 -23.19
CA GLY A 161 -23.63 -0.69 -23.49
C GLY A 161 -24.61 -0.47 -22.35
N ASP A 162 -25.18 -1.55 -21.82
CA ASP A 162 -26.27 -1.43 -20.85
C ASP A 162 -25.75 -1.26 -19.43
N TYR A 163 -26.14 -0.18 -18.78
CA TYR A 163 -25.85 0.07 -17.38
C TYR A 163 -27.11 -0.11 -16.54
N ARG A 164 -26.92 -0.52 -15.29
CA ARG A 164 -27.96 -0.49 -14.25
C ARG A 164 -27.57 0.58 -13.24
N VAL A 165 -28.44 1.58 -13.11
CA VAL A 165 -28.28 2.68 -12.18
C VAL A 165 -29.18 2.40 -10.97
N ARG A 166 -28.66 2.59 -9.77
CA ARG A 166 -29.35 2.36 -8.50
C ARG A 166 -29.31 3.62 -7.66
N GLU A 167 -30.43 3.92 -7.00
CA GLU A 167 -30.53 5.04 -6.06
C GLU A 167 -29.72 4.78 -4.78
N SER A 168 -29.74 3.54 -4.30
CA SER A 168 -28.99 3.13 -3.11
C SER A 168 -28.34 1.77 -3.28
N ILE A 169 -27.34 1.53 -2.44
CA ILE A 169 -26.79 0.21 -2.17
C ILE A 169 -26.96 -0.09 -0.68
N PRO A 170 -27.15 -1.36 -0.29
CA PRO A 170 -27.21 -1.75 1.10
C PRO A 170 -25.98 -1.28 1.87
N ASP A 171 -26.17 -0.94 3.16
CA ASP A 171 -25.12 -0.33 3.98
C ASP A 171 -23.88 -1.23 4.14
N SER A 172 -24.08 -2.56 4.18
CA SER A 172 -22.99 -3.54 4.22
C SER A 172 -22.00 -3.36 3.06
N TYR A 173 -22.50 -3.25 1.82
CA TYR A 173 -21.66 -3.02 0.64
C TYR A 173 -21.01 -1.63 0.66
N ARG A 174 -21.73 -0.61 1.14
CA ARG A 174 -21.19 0.75 1.27
C ARG A 174 -19.99 0.78 2.22
N GLN A 175 -20.09 0.12 3.36
CA GLN A 175 -19.00 -0.01 4.32
C GLN A 175 -17.81 -0.76 3.71
N THR A 176 -18.06 -1.87 2.99
CA THR A 176 -17.00 -2.61 2.29
C THR A 176 -16.29 -1.75 1.24
N ILE A 177 -17.04 -1.03 0.40
CA ILE A 177 -16.48 -0.14 -0.63
C ILE A 177 -15.66 0.98 0.03
N SER A 178 -16.17 1.60 1.09
CA SER A 178 -15.44 2.63 1.84
C SER A 178 -14.15 2.10 2.45
N GLY A 179 -14.19 0.91 3.06
CA GLY A 179 -13.01 0.24 3.62
C GLY A 179 -11.96 -0.08 2.56
N LEU A 180 -12.37 -0.64 1.41
CA LEU A 180 -11.47 -0.92 0.29
C LEU A 180 -10.86 0.35 -0.29
N ARG A 181 -11.62 1.45 -0.37
CA ARG A 181 -11.10 2.77 -0.78
C ARG A 181 -10.05 3.28 0.20
N GLY A 182 -10.31 3.18 1.50
CA GLY A 182 -9.35 3.55 2.54
C GLY A 182 -8.04 2.78 2.42
N LEU A 183 -8.12 1.45 2.27
CA LEU A 183 -6.94 0.60 2.06
C LEU A 183 -6.18 0.96 0.78
N THR A 184 -6.90 1.24 -0.31
CA THR A 184 -6.30 1.65 -1.58
C THR A 184 -5.59 2.99 -1.46
N ALA A 185 -6.17 3.96 -0.75
CA ALA A 185 -5.55 5.26 -0.50
C ALA A 185 -4.25 5.13 0.32
N ILE A 186 -4.25 4.30 1.36
CA ILE A 186 -3.05 4.00 2.16
C ILE A 186 -1.97 3.36 1.29
N ALA A 187 -2.34 2.37 0.46
CA ALA A 187 -1.41 1.70 -0.44
C ALA A 187 -0.80 2.67 -1.47
N LEU A 188 -1.62 3.52 -2.09
CA LEU A 188 -1.16 4.54 -3.03
C LEU A 188 -0.21 5.55 -2.37
N GLN A 189 -0.51 5.98 -1.14
CA GLN A 189 0.36 6.87 -0.39
C GLN A 189 1.71 6.21 -0.08
N ALA A 190 1.71 4.93 0.32
CA ALA A 190 2.93 4.18 0.57
C ALA A 190 3.79 4.08 -0.70
N VAL A 191 3.19 3.75 -1.85
CA VAL A 191 3.90 3.71 -3.14
C VAL A 191 4.50 5.07 -3.49
N SER A 192 3.73 6.15 -3.32
CA SER A 192 4.23 7.51 -3.57
C SER A 192 5.43 7.87 -2.70
N HIS A 193 5.39 7.51 -1.41
CA HIS A 193 6.48 7.75 -0.47
C HIS A 193 7.74 6.96 -0.86
N GLU A 194 7.60 5.70 -1.25
CA GLU A 194 8.72 4.89 -1.72
C GLU A 194 9.33 5.44 -3.02
N MET A 195 8.51 5.89 -3.96
CA MET A 195 9.01 6.55 -5.18
C MET A 195 9.81 7.81 -4.86
N GLU A 196 9.37 8.63 -3.91
CA GLU A 196 10.10 9.81 -3.45
C GLU A 196 11.41 9.43 -2.74
N ASN A 197 11.41 8.37 -1.93
CA ASN A 197 12.62 7.84 -1.30
C ASN A 197 13.66 7.41 -2.32
N VAL A 198 13.23 6.63 -3.33
CA VAL A 198 14.10 6.19 -4.42
C VAL A 198 14.68 7.41 -5.15
N LYS A 199 13.84 8.40 -5.49
CA LYS A 199 14.32 9.63 -6.13
C LYS A 199 15.40 10.33 -5.29
N ARG A 200 15.17 10.54 -4.00
CA ARG A 200 16.16 11.15 -3.09
C ARG A 200 17.46 10.35 -3.01
N GLN A 201 17.37 9.01 -2.97
CA GLN A 201 18.56 8.15 -2.96
C GLN A 201 19.34 8.27 -4.28
N THR A 202 18.66 8.32 -5.42
CA THR A 202 19.33 8.49 -6.73
C THR A 202 20.03 9.83 -6.83
N GLU A 203 19.43 10.91 -6.32
CA GLU A 203 20.05 12.24 -6.27
C GLU A 203 21.27 12.25 -5.34
N ASN A 204 21.17 11.66 -4.15
CA ASN A 204 22.27 11.54 -3.20
C ASN A 204 23.44 10.71 -3.76
N LEU A 205 23.14 9.63 -4.47
CA LEU A 205 24.13 8.79 -5.13
C LEU A 205 24.86 9.57 -6.24
N ALA A 206 24.12 10.29 -7.09
CA ALA A 206 24.72 11.14 -8.13
C ALA A 206 25.62 12.24 -7.52
N ASN A 207 25.16 12.91 -6.46
CA ASN A 207 25.94 13.92 -5.75
C ASN A 207 27.20 13.33 -5.11
N SER A 208 27.09 12.13 -4.52
CA SER A 208 28.24 11.43 -3.90
C SER A 208 29.26 11.00 -4.94
N GLN A 209 28.81 10.50 -6.10
CA GLN A 209 29.69 10.16 -7.23
C GLN A 209 30.40 11.40 -7.76
N LYS A 210 29.70 12.52 -7.91
CA LYS A 210 30.31 13.80 -8.31
C LYS A 210 31.37 14.25 -7.31
N ALA A 211 31.05 14.23 -6.01
CA ALA A 211 32.00 14.60 -4.97
C ALA A 211 33.23 13.69 -4.92
N LEU A 212 33.04 12.38 -5.12
CA LEU A 212 34.13 11.42 -5.23
C LEU A 212 35.01 11.73 -6.44
N ALA A 213 34.41 11.98 -7.62
CA ALA A 213 35.14 12.34 -8.83
C ALA A 213 35.95 13.63 -8.64
N THR A 214 35.37 14.66 -8.02
CA THR A 214 36.08 15.90 -7.70
C THR A 214 37.27 15.64 -6.77
N ARG A 215 37.10 14.89 -5.68
CA ARG A 215 38.22 14.55 -4.78
C ARG A 215 39.30 13.72 -5.46
N MET A 216 38.90 12.79 -6.32
CA MET A 216 39.85 12.00 -7.10
C MET A 216 40.64 12.87 -8.08
N ALA A 217 40.01 13.89 -8.67
CA ALA A 217 40.69 14.87 -9.50
C ALA A 217 41.62 15.77 -8.68
N GLU A 218 41.21 16.24 -7.50
CA GLU A 218 42.07 17.04 -6.60
C GLU A 218 43.30 16.24 -6.14
N LEU A 219 43.14 14.96 -5.82
CA LEU A 219 44.23 14.11 -5.34
C LEU A 219 45.23 13.75 -6.44
N ASN A 220 44.74 13.35 -7.61
CA ASN A 220 45.56 12.82 -8.70
C ASN A 220 45.95 13.90 -9.74
N GLY A 221 45.35 15.08 -9.67
CA GLY A 221 45.50 16.12 -10.67
C GLY A 221 44.57 15.93 -11.86
N ASN A 222 44.30 17.03 -12.56
CA ASN A 222 43.60 17.00 -13.84
C ASN A 222 44.45 17.72 -14.91
N PRO A 223 45.09 16.98 -15.83
CA PRO A 223 45.96 17.57 -16.85
C PRO A 223 45.21 18.38 -17.92
N ASP A 224 43.87 18.24 -17.98
CA ASP A 224 43.02 18.96 -18.93
C ASP A 224 42.50 20.30 -18.38
N GLU A 225 42.84 20.68 -17.15
CA GLU A 225 42.49 21.99 -16.58
C GLU A 225 43.28 23.13 -17.26
N PRO A 226 42.73 24.35 -17.34
CA PRO A 226 43.38 25.47 -17.98
C PRO A 226 44.76 25.76 -17.37
N PRO A 227 45.71 26.29 -18.17
CA PRO A 227 47.05 26.65 -17.69
C PRO A 227 47.05 27.65 -16.53
N GLU A 228 45.96 28.42 -16.37
CA GLU A 228 45.75 29.39 -15.29
C GLU A 228 45.39 28.72 -13.95
N ALA A 229 44.99 27.45 -13.95
CA ALA A 229 44.78 26.69 -12.73
C ALA A 229 46.12 26.47 -12.01
N GLY A 230 46.15 26.62 -10.70
CA GLY A 230 47.38 26.45 -9.91
C GLY A 230 47.97 25.04 -10.08
N PRO A 231 49.29 24.88 -9.86
CA PRO A 231 49.96 23.58 -10.04
C PRO A 231 49.41 22.48 -9.13
N ASP A 232 48.77 22.84 -8.00
CA ASP A 232 48.00 21.93 -7.14
C ASP A 232 46.92 21.15 -7.90
N ILE A 233 46.24 21.83 -8.82
CA ILE A 233 45.06 21.33 -9.50
C ILE A 233 45.48 20.50 -10.73
N GLN A 234 46.56 20.90 -11.40
CA GLN A 234 47.08 20.21 -12.58
C GLN A 234 47.86 18.94 -12.23
N GLU A 235 48.79 19.02 -11.28
CA GLU A 235 49.66 17.89 -10.90
C GLU A 235 49.03 17.00 -9.82
N GLY A 236 48.06 17.55 -9.09
CA GLY A 236 47.42 16.89 -7.96
C GLY A 236 48.18 17.08 -6.65
N LEU A 237 47.42 17.10 -5.57
CA LEU A 237 47.95 17.30 -4.22
C LEU A 237 48.98 16.23 -3.83
N VAL A 238 48.80 14.98 -4.28
CA VAL A 238 49.72 13.88 -3.97
C VAL A 238 51.10 14.13 -4.59
N GLN A 239 51.14 14.59 -5.84
CA GLN A 239 52.40 14.82 -6.52
C GLN A 239 53.10 16.06 -5.96
N ARG A 240 52.36 17.14 -5.66
CA ARG A 240 52.94 18.32 -5.03
C ARG A 240 53.51 18.05 -3.65
N LEU A 241 52.82 17.26 -2.83
CA LEU A 241 53.35 16.83 -1.53
C LEU A 241 54.71 16.11 -1.67
N ARG A 242 54.89 15.30 -2.71
CA ARG A 242 56.19 14.65 -2.98
C ARG A 242 57.28 15.65 -3.34
N VAL A 243 56.96 16.69 -4.11
CA VAL A 243 57.91 17.75 -4.47
C VAL A 243 58.31 18.54 -3.23
N GLU A 244 57.34 19.01 -2.45
CA GLU A 244 57.59 19.76 -1.22
C GLU A 244 58.37 18.94 -0.18
N GLU A 245 58.12 17.63 -0.09
CA GLU A 245 58.88 16.73 0.78
C GLU A 245 60.32 16.55 0.30
N ALA A 246 60.55 16.46 -1.02
CA ALA A 246 61.89 16.42 -1.59
C ALA A 246 62.66 17.72 -1.32
N GLU A 247 62.01 18.88 -1.46
CA GLU A 247 62.59 20.18 -1.15
C GLU A 247 62.94 20.31 0.33
N ARG A 248 62.00 19.95 1.23
CA ARG A 248 62.25 19.91 2.67
C ARG A 248 63.45 19.03 2.99
N ASN A 249 63.53 17.84 2.40
CA ASN A 249 64.65 16.92 2.61
C ASN A 249 65.99 17.50 2.12
N ALA A 250 65.99 18.24 1.02
CA ALA A 250 67.18 18.94 0.55
C ALA A 250 67.62 20.06 1.51
N GLN A 251 66.66 20.84 2.03
CA GLN A 251 66.94 21.90 3.01
C GLN A 251 67.48 21.33 4.33
N VAL A 252 66.90 20.24 4.83
CA VAL A 252 67.39 19.55 6.04
C VAL A 252 68.83 19.08 5.85
N LYS A 253 69.16 18.48 4.70
CA LYS A 253 70.54 18.08 4.37
C LYS A 253 71.50 19.27 4.34
N ALA A 254 71.09 20.41 3.78
CA ALA A 254 71.90 21.61 3.73
C ALA A 254 72.15 22.18 5.15
N VAL A 255 71.12 22.23 6.00
CA VAL A 255 71.26 22.64 7.40
C VAL A 255 72.18 21.72 8.18
N ASP A 256 72.08 20.40 7.98
CA ASP A 256 72.97 19.44 8.64
C ASP A 256 74.42 19.58 8.16
N ALA A 257 74.64 19.86 6.88
CA ALA A 257 75.97 20.17 6.36
C ALA A 257 76.55 21.45 7.01
N LEU A 258 75.76 22.52 7.11
CA LEU A 258 76.15 23.76 7.77
C LEU A 258 76.43 23.55 9.27
N ARG A 259 75.64 22.72 9.96
CA ARG A 259 75.88 22.36 11.37
C ARG A 259 77.21 21.62 11.55
N ARG A 260 77.52 20.68 10.65
CA ARG A 260 78.81 19.97 10.66
C ARG A 260 79.96 20.93 10.39
N GLU A 261 79.82 21.83 9.41
CA GLU A 261 80.83 22.84 9.10
C GLU A 261 81.07 23.80 10.29
N LEU A 262 80.01 24.31 10.92
CA LEU A 262 80.13 25.17 12.09
C LEU A 262 80.77 24.43 13.27
N SER A 263 80.40 23.16 13.49
CA SER A 263 81.02 22.30 14.51
C SER A 263 82.52 22.12 14.26
N ASP A 264 82.92 21.85 13.01
CA ASP A 264 84.32 21.72 12.60
C ASP A 264 85.09 23.05 12.77
N GLN A 265 84.50 24.17 12.37
CA GLN A 265 85.09 25.50 12.55
C GLN A 265 85.26 25.84 14.03
N HIS A 266 84.26 25.54 14.87
CA HIS A 266 84.36 25.73 16.32
C HIS A 266 85.48 24.85 16.92
N LEU A 267 85.59 23.60 16.48
CA LEU A 267 86.65 22.68 16.93
C LEU A 267 88.04 23.15 16.47
N ARG A 268 88.17 23.71 15.27
CA ARG A 268 89.40 24.36 14.81
C ARG A 268 89.74 25.57 15.68
N LEU A 269 88.76 26.43 15.95
CA LEU A 269 88.95 27.64 16.76
C LEU A 269 89.40 27.29 18.18
N THR A 270 88.76 26.33 18.84
CA THR A 270 89.16 25.87 20.18
C THR A 270 90.56 25.28 20.19
N LYS A 271 90.94 24.48 19.17
CA LYS A 271 92.31 23.99 19.00
C LYS A 271 93.32 25.12 18.84
N THR A 272 93.03 26.13 18.01
CA THR A 272 93.93 27.27 17.82
C THR A 272 94.05 28.13 19.07
N LEU A 273 92.96 28.33 19.83
CA LEU A 273 93.01 29.03 21.11
C LEU A 273 93.86 28.28 22.13
N ALA A 274 93.69 26.95 22.24
CA ALA A 274 94.51 26.12 23.12
C ALA A 274 96.00 26.22 22.73
N ALA A 275 96.33 26.11 21.44
CA ALA A 275 97.70 26.26 20.94
C ALA A 275 98.29 27.65 21.23
N ASN A 276 97.51 28.72 21.03
CA ASN A 276 97.95 30.08 21.35
C ASN A 276 98.17 30.27 22.85
N GLN A 277 97.31 29.70 23.71
CA GLN A 277 97.50 29.71 25.17
C GLN A 277 98.77 28.96 25.56
N ASP A 278 99.05 27.82 24.94
CA ASP A 278 100.28 27.06 25.20
C ASP A 278 101.53 27.82 24.72
N GLN A 279 101.46 28.51 23.58
CA GLN A 279 102.51 29.41 23.13
C GLN A 279 102.74 30.58 24.11
N LEU A 280 101.68 31.23 24.60
CA LEU A 280 101.79 32.29 25.59
C LEU A 280 102.46 31.81 26.87
N LYS A 281 102.05 30.64 27.40
CA LYS A 281 102.71 30.00 28.55
C LYS A 281 104.19 29.73 28.27
N SER A 282 104.55 29.31 27.05
CA SER A 282 105.95 29.08 26.67
C SER A 282 106.77 30.38 26.58
N ILE A 283 106.18 31.49 26.15
CA ILE A 283 106.82 32.82 26.10
C ILE A 283 107.00 33.39 27.52
N GLU A 284 106.00 33.24 28.38
CA GLU A 284 106.10 33.61 29.80
C GLU A 284 107.16 32.77 30.54
N ALA A 285 107.24 31.48 30.25
CA ALA A 285 108.33 30.61 30.73
C ALA A 285 109.71 31.01 30.14
N GLY A 286 109.76 31.56 28.93
CA GLY A 286 110.98 32.07 28.30
C GLY A 286 111.46 33.43 28.83
N ARG A 287 110.53 34.28 29.32
CA ARG A 287 110.86 35.60 29.90
C ARG A 287 111.46 35.55 31.31
N THR A 288 111.40 34.41 32.00
CA THR A 288 111.93 34.26 33.37
C THR A 288 113.39 33.80 33.46
N LYS A 289 114.20 33.95 32.39
CA LYS A 289 115.67 33.86 32.47
C LYS A 289 116.36 35.19 32.13
N PRO A 290 116.72 36.03 33.12
CA PRO A 290 117.74 37.05 32.93
C PRO A 290 119.12 36.38 32.90
N GLY A 291 119.75 36.42 31.72
CA GLY A 291 121.13 36.04 31.53
C GLY A 291 122.08 36.94 32.33
N ALA A 292 122.99 36.29 33.03
CA ALA A 292 124.04 36.87 33.85
C ALA A 292 124.98 37.79 33.05
N ALA A 293 125.16 39.01 33.54
CA ALA A 293 126.23 39.89 33.09
C ALA A 293 127.57 39.42 33.68
N VAL A 294 128.42 38.88 32.82
CA VAL A 294 129.83 38.56 33.10
C VAL A 294 130.63 39.87 33.14
N ARG A 295 131.23 40.16 34.30
CA ARG A 295 132.15 41.29 34.53
C ARG A 295 133.58 40.81 34.26
N VAL A 296 134.22 41.35 33.22
CA VAL A 296 135.63 41.12 32.87
C VAL A 296 136.51 42.13 33.62
N VAL A 297 137.65 41.66 34.13
CA VAL A 297 138.66 42.36 34.93
C VAL A 297 139.95 42.54 34.11
N ALA A 298 140.76 43.54 34.50
CA ALA A 298 142.20 43.80 34.28
C ALA A 298 142.51 44.87 33.21
N GLN A 299 143.42 45.83 33.36
CA GLN A 299 144.50 46.21 34.31
C GLN A 299 145.04 47.60 33.83
N PRO A 300 146.06 48.26 34.42
CA PRO A 300 146.84 47.98 35.64
C PRO A 300 146.59 48.96 36.80
#